data_AF-A0A9W7BLC2-F1
#
_entry.id   AF-A0A9W7BLC2-F1
#
_cell.length_a   1.000
_cell.length_b   1.000
_cell.length_c   1.000
_cell.angle_alpha   90.00
_cell.angle_beta   90.00
_cell.angle_gamma   90.00
#
_symmetry.space_group_name_H-M   'P 1'
#
loop_
_entity.id
_entity.type
_entity.pdbx_description
1 polymer ?
#
loop_
_entity_poly.entity_id
_entity_poly.type
_entity_poly.pdbx_seq_one_letter_code
_entity_poly.pdbx_strand_id
1 'polypeptide(L)'
;MLVLLPRLFILLLLLLPLSLSTNIKFTPGDNSGAAASAPRSQKYWTENNIERPSYAKTDAEVYLERFEVFKDFMYGLLSPKLIVGLIGIFLIVYYENNRSNNASRLGGTSSSSVDARDARLKRFETKDVTDSEKKTYQQIMKEAKEKTN
;
A
#
# COMPACT_ATOMS: atom_id res chain seq x y z
N MET A 1 -7.89 18.80 -5.95
CA MET A 1 -7.94 17.94 -7.17
C MET A 1 -6.57 17.43 -7.63
N LEU A 2 -5.44 18.05 -7.27
CA LEU A 2 -4.09 17.65 -7.74
C LEU A 2 -3.58 16.27 -7.26
N VAL A 3 -4.19 15.67 -6.23
CA VAL A 3 -3.73 14.39 -5.63
C VAL A 3 -4.23 13.15 -6.40
N LEU A 4 -5.23 13.31 -7.27
CA LEU A 4 -5.81 12.18 -8.02
C LEU A 4 -5.03 11.81 -9.29
N LEU A 5 -4.32 12.77 -9.88
CA LEU A 5 -3.53 12.60 -11.10
C LEU A 5 -2.45 11.50 -11.00
N PRO A 6 -1.62 11.43 -9.94
CA PRO A 6 -0.58 10.40 -9.86
C PRO A 6 -1.16 9.00 -9.68
N ARG A 7 -2.30 8.86 -8.99
CA ARG A 7 -2.96 7.55 -8.79
C ARG A 7 -3.51 6.99 -10.10
N LEU A 8 -4.09 7.85 -10.93
CA LEU A 8 -4.64 7.46 -12.23
C LEU A 8 -3.53 7.08 -13.23
N PHE A 9 -2.38 7.75 -13.15
CA PHE A 9 -1.19 7.43 -13.95
C PHE A 9 -0.58 6.07 -13.60
N ILE A 10 -0.49 5.73 -12.31
CA ILE A 10 -0.01 4.41 -11.86
C ILE A 10 -0.95 3.28 -12.32
N LEU A 11 -2.26 3.52 -12.27
CA LEU A 11 -3.27 2.56 -12.71
C LEU A 11 -3.19 2.33 -14.23
N LEU A 12 -2.98 3.39 -15.01
CA LEU A 12 -2.77 3.30 -16.46
C LEU A 12 -1.49 2.51 -16.81
N LEU A 13 -0.40 2.73 -16.07
CA LEU A 13 0.87 1.99 -16.23
C LEU A 13 0.72 0.48 -15.96
N LEU A 14 -0.13 0.10 -14.99
CA LEU A 14 -0.42 -1.30 -14.67
C LEU A 14 -1.29 -2.00 -15.73
N LEU A 15 -2.03 -1.25 -16.55
CA LEU A 15 -2.93 -1.79 -17.58
C LEU A 15 -2.22 -2.04 -18.92
N LEU A 16 -1.07 -1.41 -19.17
CA LEU A 16 -0.29 -1.56 -20.41
C LEU A 16 0.20 -2.99 -20.76
N PRO A 17 0.60 -3.87 -19.83
CA PRO A 17 1.12 -5.19 -20.20
C PRO A 17 0.04 -6.22 -20.60
N LEU A 18 -1.25 -5.91 -20.41
CA LEU A 18 -2.35 -6.85 -20.71
C LEU A 18 -2.64 -7.03 -22.21
N SER A 19 -2.12 -6.16 -23.08
CA SER A 19 -2.36 -6.20 -24.53
C SER A 19 -1.32 -6.99 -25.33
N LEU A 20 -0.42 -7.72 -24.68
CA LEU A 20 0.52 -8.62 -25.38
C LEU A 20 -0.22 -9.90 -25.80
N SER A 21 -0.99 -9.80 -26.88
CA SER A 21 -1.56 -10.95 -27.58
C SER A 21 -0.42 -11.77 -28.21
N THR A 22 -0.21 -12.98 -27.71
CA THR A 22 0.74 -13.92 -28.32
C THR A 22 0.09 -14.47 -29.59
N ASN A 23 0.64 -14.10 -30.75
CA ASN A 23 0.18 -14.59 -32.05
C ASN A 23 0.70 -16.03 -32.25
N ILE A 24 0.01 -17.00 -31.64
CA ILE A 24 0.34 -18.42 -31.77
C ILE A 24 -0.11 -18.89 -33.16
N LYS A 25 0.83 -18.97 -34.10
CA LYS A 25 0.60 -19.57 -35.42
C LYS A 25 0.77 -21.09 -35.29
N PHE A 26 -0.34 -21.82 -35.37
CA PHE A 26 -0.29 -23.27 -35.58
C PHE A 26 0.02 -23.52 -37.05
N THR A 27 1.30 -23.72 -37.36
CA THR A 27 1.69 -24.30 -38.65
C THR A 27 1.40 -25.80 -38.60
N PRO A 28 0.57 -26.36 -39.50
CA PRO A 28 0.46 -27.81 -39.63
C PRO A 28 1.84 -28.33 -40.03
N GLY A 29 2.53 -28.95 -39.06
CA GLY A 29 3.81 -29.59 -39.32
C GLY A 29 3.59 -30.72 -40.31
N ASP A 30 4.40 -30.75 -41.37
CA ASP A 30 4.42 -31.86 -42.29
C ASP A 30 4.87 -33.09 -41.49
N ASN A 31 3.93 -33.97 -41.14
CA ASN A 31 4.13 -35.20 -40.37
C ASN A 31 4.94 -36.25 -41.16
N SER A 32 5.81 -35.81 -42.06
CA SER A 32 6.92 -36.62 -42.55
C SER A 32 7.65 -37.13 -41.29
N GLY A 33 7.68 -38.45 -41.09
CA GLY A 33 8.07 -39.08 -39.81
C GLY A 33 9.47 -38.76 -39.27
N ALA A 34 10.20 -37.81 -39.87
CA ALA A 34 11.49 -37.30 -39.46
C ALA A 34 11.57 -36.92 -37.98
N ALA A 35 10.53 -36.29 -37.41
CA ALA A 35 10.52 -35.95 -35.97
C ALA A 35 10.37 -37.19 -35.07
N ALA A 36 9.62 -38.20 -35.53
CA ALA A 36 9.42 -39.45 -34.80
C ALA A 36 10.61 -40.41 -34.95
N SER A 37 11.28 -40.40 -36.10
CA SER A 37 12.45 -41.25 -36.41
C SER A 37 13.78 -40.61 -36.00
N ALA A 38 13.79 -39.34 -35.58
CA ALA A 38 15.01 -38.68 -35.18
C ALA A 38 15.56 -39.23 -33.87
N PRO A 39 16.88 -39.52 -33.79
CA PRO A 39 17.52 -39.91 -32.55
C PRO A 39 17.46 -38.76 -31.53
N ARG A 40 16.97 -39.07 -30.32
CA ARG A 40 16.82 -38.08 -29.24
C ARG A 40 18.09 -37.87 -28.42
N SER A 41 19.09 -38.75 -28.55
CA SER A 41 20.31 -38.65 -27.74
C SER A 41 21.26 -37.59 -28.31
N GLN A 42 21.79 -36.72 -27.45
CA GLN A 42 22.80 -35.73 -27.85
C GLN A 42 24.05 -36.40 -28.46
N LYS A 43 24.42 -37.58 -27.94
CA LYS A 43 25.58 -38.34 -28.37
C LYS A 43 25.57 -38.62 -29.88
N TYR A 44 24.43 -39.01 -30.44
CA TYR A 44 24.31 -39.28 -31.88
C TYR A 44 24.66 -38.05 -32.73
N TRP A 45 24.12 -36.88 -32.37
CA TRP A 45 24.33 -35.65 -33.12
C TRP A 45 25.79 -35.18 -33.05
N THR A 46 26.39 -35.27 -31.86
CA THR A 46 27.81 -34.94 -31.65
C THR A 46 28.74 -35.87 -32.42
N GLU A 47 28.50 -37.18 -32.43
CA GLU A 47 29.35 -38.16 -33.12
C GLU A 47 29.28 -38.03 -34.65
N ASN A 48 28.12 -37.62 -35.19
CA ASN A 48 27.95 -37.42 -36.63
C ASN A 48 28.28 -35.98 -37.06
N ASN A 49 28.67 -35.10 -36.12
CA ASN A 49 29.01 -33.70 -36.37
C ASN A 49 27.86 -32.92 -37.07
N ILE A 50 26.62 -33.30 -36.75
CA ILE A 50 25.40 -32.67 -37.28
C ILE A 50 24.78 -31.82 -36.17
N GLU A 51 24.37 -30.61 -36.51
CA GLU A 51 23.68 -29.74 -35.55
C GLU A 51 22.33 -30.36 -35.15
N ARG A 52 22.14 -30.57 -33.84
CA ARG A 52 20.93 -31.20 -33.31
C ARG A 52 19.74 -30.26 -33.54
N PRO A 53 18.69 -30.71 -34.25
CA PRO A 53 17.52 -29.88 -34.50
C PRO A 53 16.72 -29.64 -33.22
N SER A 54 16.02 -28.50 -33.16
CA SER A 54 15.27 -28.05 -31.98
C SER A 54 14.16 -29.03 -31.55
N TYR A 55 13.53 -29.73 -32.49
CA TYR A 55 12.50 -30.74 -32.20
C TYR A 55 13.05 -32.03 -31.58
N ALA A 56 14.37 -32.27 -31.68
CA ALA A 56 15.04 -33.40 -31.06
C ALA A 56 15.54 -33.07 -29.65
N LYS A 57 15.32 -31.86 -29.15
CA LYS A 57 15.60 -31.46 -27.76
C LYS A 57 14.64 -32.15 -26.80
N THR A 58 15.12 -32.43 -25.59
CA THR A 58 14.27 -32.92 -24.50
C THR A 58 13.58 -31.76 -23.81
N ASP A 59 12.42 -32.02 -23.20
CA ASP A 59 11.67 -31.00 -22.46
C ASP A 59 12.49 -30.35 -21.34
N ALA A 60 13.41 -31.12 -20.73
CA ALA A 60 14.32 -30.62 -19.69
C ALA A 60 15.32 -29.58 -20.24
N GLU A 61 15.88 -29.82 -21.43
CA GLU A 61 16.79 -28.87 -22.09
C GLU A 61 16.04 -27.61 -22.54
N VAL A 62 14.83 -27.79 -23.10
CA VAL A 62 13.97 -26.66 -23.47
C VAL A 62 13.58 -25.83 -22.25
N TYR A 63 13.33 -26.46 -21.10
CA TYR A 63 13.07 -25.78 -19.85
C TYR A 63 14.29 -24.97 -19.38
N LEU A 64 15.49 -25.52 -19.45
CA LEU A 64 16.72 -24.82 -19.06
C LEU A 64 16.97 -23.59 -19.93
N GLU A 65 16.82 -23.69 -21.25
CA GLU A 65 16.97 -22.54 -22.15
C GLU A 65 15.97 -21.43 -21.82
N ARG A 66 14.71 -21.79 -21.54
CA ARG A 66 13.69 -20.82 -21.12
C ARG A 66 13.99 -20.22 -19.75
N PHE A 67 14.53 -21.03 -18.83
CA PHE A 67 14.90 -20.59 -17.51
C PHE A 67 16.05 -19.59 -17.54
N GLU A 68 17.06 -19.79 -18.41
CA GLU A 68 18.15 -18.85 -18.60
C GLU A 68 17.67 -17.50 -19.14
N VAL A 69 16.82 -17.51 -20.17
CA VAL A 69 16.20 -16.28 -20.69
C VAL A 69 15.37 -15.57 -19.62
N PHE A 70 14.60 -16.33 -18.84
CA PHE A 70 13.81 -15.78 -17.74
C PHE A 70 14.71 -15.20 -16.63
N LYS A 71 15.82 -15.88 -16.32
CA LYS A 71 16.80 -15.47 -15.32
C LYS A 71 17.44 -14.14 -15.74
N ASP A 72 17.86 -13.99 -16.98
CA ASP A 72 18.43 -12.73 -17.50
C ASP A 72 17.42 -11.59 -17.45
N PHE A 73 16.17 -11.85 -17.82
CA PHE A 73 15.08 -10.89 -17.65
C PHE A 73 14.89 -10.48 -16.18
N MET A 74 14.86 -11.45 -15.27
CA MET A 74 14.69 -11.21 -13.83
C MET A 74 15.87 -10.45 -13.22
N TYR A 75 17.11 -10.70 -13.65
CA TYR A 75 18.27 -9.93 -13.21
C TYR A 75 18.25 -8.49 -13.73
N GLY A 76 17.75 -8.26 -14.95
CA GLY A 76 17.51 -6.91 -15.46
C GLY A 76 16.48 -6.16 -14.61
N LEU A 77 15.36 -6.84 -14.28
CA LEU A 77 14.28 -6.28 -13.48
C LEU A 77 14.69 -6.02 -12.01
N LEU A 78 15.50 -6.91 -11.45
CA LEU A 78 16.07 -6.83 -10.09
C LEU A 78 17.41 -6.07 -10.06
N SER A 79 17.69 -5.25 -11.07
CA SER A 79 18.92 -4.45 -11.05
C SER A 79 18.97 -3.61 -9.76
N PRO A 80 20.13 -3.51 -9.09
CA PRO A 80 20.24 -2.81 -7.81
C PRO A 80 19.71 -1.37 -7.85
N LYS A 81 19.82 -0.73 -9.02
CA LYS A 81 19.32 0.63 -9.27
C LYS A 81 17.79 0.72 -9.17
N LEU A 82 17.07 -0.25 -9.74
CA LEU A 82 15.61 -0.29 -9.67
C LEU A 82 15.13 -0.62 -8.25
N ILE A 83 15.80 -1.55 -7.57
CA ILE A 83 15.47 -1.91 -6.18
C ILE A 83 15.66 -0.69 -5.26
N VAL A 84 16.78 0.01 -5.36
CA VAL A 84 17.03 1.24 -4.57
C VAL A 84 16.00 2.33 -4.89
N GLY A 85 15.64 2.50 -6.17
CA GLY A 85 14.59 3.42 -6.59
C GLY A 85 13.23 3.11 -5.98
N LEU A 86 12.81 1.84 -6.02
CA LEU A 86 11.53 1.39 -5.43
C LEU A 86 11.51 1.55 -3.91
N ILE A 87 12.61 1.22 -3.23
CA ILE A 87 12.75 1.45 -1.78
C ILE A 87 12.65 2.94 -1.45
N GLY A 88 13.31 3.80 -2.23
CA GLY A 88 13.23 5.25 -2.07
C GLY A 88 11.81 5.78 -2.21
N ILE A 89 11.09 5.37 -3.25
CA ILE A 89 9.68 5.74 -3.47
C ILE A 89 8.81 5.26 -2.31
N PHE A 90 9.00 4.00 -1.87
CA PHE A 90 8.26 3.45 -0.73
C PHE A 90 8.48 4.26 0.54
N LEU A 91 9.72 4.64 0.84
CA LEU A 91 10.04 5.46 2.01
C LEU A 91 9.43 6.87 1.93
N ILE A 92 9.42 7.49 0.75
CA ILE A 92 8.78 8.81 0.54
C ILE A 92 7.27 8.71 0.83
N VAL A 93 6.59 7.73 0.23
CA VAL A 93 5.15 7.51 0.45
C VAL A 93 4.86 7.20 1.92
N TYR A 94 5.68 6.36 2.55
CA TYR A 94 5.56 6.03 3.97
C TYR A 94 5.72 7.27 4.85
N TYR A 95 6.71 8.11 4.55
CA TYR A 95 6.95 9.34 5.31
C TYR A 95 5.82 10.34 5.18
N GLU A 96 5.32 10.58 3.96
CA GLU A 96 4.19 11.48 3.72
C GLU A 96 2.92 11.02 4.45
N ASN A 97 2.62 9.72 4.40
CA ASN A 97 1.46 9.14 5.09
C ASN A 97 1.56 9.27 6.63
N ASN A 98 2.77 9.22 7.19
CA ASN A 98 2.98 9.40 8.63
C ASN A 98 3.11 10.86 9.05
N ARG A 99 3.46 11.77 8.14
CA ARG A 99 3.58 13.21 8.42
C ARG A 99 2.23 13.83 8.82
N SER A 100 1.13 13.46 8.16
CA SER A 100 -0.22 13.96 8.53
C SER A 100 -0.65 13.51 9.93
N ASN A 101 -0.27 12.28 10.31
CA ASN A 101 -0.65 11.70 11.59
C ASN A 101 0.16 12.30 12.76
N ASN A 102 1.42 12.68 12.51
CA ASN A 102 2.28 13.29 13.54
C ASN A 102 2.12 14.82 13.64
N ALA A 103 1.81 15.52 12.54
CA ALA A 103 1.53 16.97 12.59
C ALA A 103 0.31 17.30 13.48
N SER A 104 -0.70 16.41 13.49
CA SER A 104 -1.88 16.55 14.34
C SER A 104 -1.60 16.38 15.85
N ARG A 105 -0.44 15.84 16.22
CA ARG A 105 -0.07 15.58 17.63
C ARG A 105 0.78 16.68 18.27
N LEU A 106 1.38 17.58 17.49
CA LEU A 106 2.17 18.70 18.02
C LEU A 106 1.37 20.00 18.20
N GLY A 107 0.17 20.10 17.63
CA GLY A 107 -0.62 21.33 17.59
C GLY A 107 -1.81 21.38 18.56
N GLY A 108 -2.05 20.38 19.40
CA GLY A 108 -3.33 20.27 20.11
C GLY A 108 -3.23 19.77 21.54
N THR A 109 -2.93 20.65 22.50
CA THR A 109 -3.40 20.53 23.90
C THR A 109 -3.38 21.85 24.70
N SER A 110 -3.28 23.04 24.10
CA SER A 110 -3.49 24.29 24.86
C SER A 110 -4.96 24.70 24.94
N SER A 111 -5.74 24.56 23.87
CA SER A 111 -7.17 24.96 23.86
C SER A 111 -8.01 24.15 24.85
N SER A 112 -7.92 22.81 24.83
CA SER A 112 -8.78 21.98 25.70
C SER A 112 -8.50 22.14 27.19
N SER A 113 -7.26 22.50 27.57
CA SER A 113 -6.93 22.76 28.99
C SER A 113 -7.45 24.12 29.46
N VAL A 114 -7.44 25.13 28.59
CA VAL A 114 -8.01 26.46 28.87
C VAL A 114 -9.54 26.36 28.91
N ASP A 115 -10.14 25.69 27.93
CA ASP A 115 -11.60 25.46 27.90
C ASP A 115 -12.08 24.63 29.11
N ALA A 116 -11.30 23.63 29.53
CA ALA A 116 -11.60 22.85 30.73
C ALA A 116 -11.39 23.65 32.03
N ARG A 117 -10.43 24.58 32.06
CA ARG A 117 -10.20 25.46 33.20
C ARG A 117 -11.31 26.51 33.32
N ASP A 118 -11.72 27.12 32.22
CA ASP A 118 -12.82 28.09 32.20
C ASP A 118 -14.16 27.42 32.54
N ALA A 119 -14.39 26.20 32.06
CA ALA A 119 -15.57 25.41 32.45
C ALA A 119 -15.57 25.04 33.94
N ARG A 120 -14.39 24.83 34.55
CA ARG A 120 -14.27 24.61 36.01
C ARG A 120 -14.53 25.89 36.80
N LEU A 121 -13.97 27.03 36.38
CA LEU A 121 -14.19 28.34 37.02
C LEU A 121 -15.66 28.73 37.06
N LYS A 122 -16.39 28.59 35.94
CA LYS A 122 -17.84 28.89 35.88
C LYS A 122 -18.68 28.12 36.90
N ARG A 123 -18.31 26.87 37.23
CA ARG A 123 -19.06 26.07 38.22
C ARG A 123 -18.91 26.59 39.65
N PHE A 124 -17.76 27.17 39.98
CA PHE A 124 -17.55 27.74 41.30
C PHE A 124 -18.32 29.06 41.47
N GLU A 125 -18.28 29.93 40.45
CA GLU A 125 -19.04 31.20 40.48
C GLU A 125 -20.54 30.98 40.65
N THR A 126 -21.12 29.99 39.97
CA THR A 126 -22.57 29.71 40.10
C THR A 126 -22.99 29.18 41.48
N LYS A 127 -22.08 28.49 42.18
CA LYS A 127 -22.40 27.85 43.46
C LYS A 127 -22.43 28.87 44.60
N ASP A 128 -21.54 29.85 44.56
CA ASP A 128 -21.47 30.91 45.56
C ASP A 128 -22.72 31.82 45.51
N VAL A 129 -23.24 32.10 44.31
CA VAL A 129 -24.48 32.87 44.13
C VAL A 129 -25.68 32.14 44.72
N THR A 130 -25.83 30.84 44.45
CA THR A 130 -26.98 30.07 44.94
C THR A 130 -26.97 29.88 46.46
N ASP A 131 -25.80 29.71 47.07
CA ASP A 131 -25.68 29.61 48.52
C ASP A 131 -25.97 30.95 49.22
N SER A 132 -25.60 32.07 48.60
CA SER A 132 -25.94 33.41 49.08
C SER A 132 -27.46 33.66 49.03
N GLU A 133 -28.11 33.35 47.91
CA GLU A 133 -29.56 33.49 47.76
C GLU A 133 -30.32 32.66 48.79
N LYS A 134 -29.93 31.40 48.99
CA LYS A 134 -30.56 30.50 49.96
C LYS A 134 -30.49 31.03 51.40
N LYS A 135 -29.36 31.65 51.79
CA LYS A 135 -29.22 32.29 53.11
C LYS A 135 -30.16 33.49 53.26
N THR A 136 -30.26 34.34 52.24
CA THR A 136 -31.17 35.48 52.24
C THR A 136 -32.63 35.04 52.39
N TYR A 137 -33.05 34.02 51.65
CA TYR A 137 -34.41 33.46 51.79
C TYR A 137 -34.67 32.89 53.19
N GLN A 138 -33.70 32.19 53.78
CA GLN A 138 -33.84 31.67 55.15
C GLN A 138 -33.97 32.78 56.19
N GLN A 139 -33.22 33.88 56.02
CA GLN A 139 -33.31 35.03 56.92
C GLN A 139 -34.67 35.74 56.82
N ILE A 140 -35.16 35.99 55.60
CA ILE A 140 -36.49 36.58 55.38
C ILE A 140 -37.59 35.70 55.99
N MET A 141 -37.51 34.38 55.81
CA MET A 141 -38.48 33.44 56.38
C MET A 141 -38.44 33.39 57.91
N LYS A 142 -37.26 33.59 58.52
CA LYS A 142 -37.12 33.65 59.98
C LYS A 142 -37.73 34.95 60.53
N GLU A 143 -37.42 36.09 59.92
CA GLU A 143 -38.00 37.39 60.29
C GLU A 143 -39.53 37.42 60.12
N ALA A 144 -40.05 36.80 59.06
CA ALA A 144 -41.49 36.69 58.83
C ALA A 144 -42.19 35.87 59.94
N LYS A 145 -41.58 34.77 60.39
CA LYS A 145 -42.12 33.95 61.49
C LYS A 145 -42.11 34.66 62.84
N GLU A 146 -41.07 35.45 63.12
CA GLU A 146 -40.96 36.21 64.37
C GLU A 146 -42.01 37.34 64.45
N LYS A 147 -42.45 37.90 63.31
CA LYS A 147 -43.49 38.94 63.27
C LYS A 147 -44.94 38.42 63.38
N THR A 148 -45.15 37.12 63.23
CA THR A 148 -46.49 36.49 63.28
C THR A 148 -46.87 35.88 64.63
N ASN A 149 -45.96 35.90 65.61
CA ASN A 149 -46.23 35.58 67.02
C ASN A 149 -46.27 36.87 67.85
#